data_AF-A0A117UWK5-F1
#
_entry.id   AF-A0A117UWK5-F1
#
_cell.length_a   1.000
_cell.length_b   1.000
_cell.length_c   1.000
_cell.angle_alpha   90.00
_cell.angle_beta   90.00
_cell.angle_gamma   90.00
#
_symmetry.space_group_name_H-M   'P 1'
#
loop_
_entity.id
_entity.type
_entity.pdbx_description
1 polymer ?
#
loop_
_entity_poly.entity_id
_entity_poly.type
_entity_poly.pdbx_seq_one_letter_code
_entity_poly.pdbx_strand_id
1 'polypeptide(L)'
;MRALKLALLILALVPVTWLREPRPAPRSDTPIALQDLMPTLRGALPDIGGPQLVGAWRITGRARDLGTLSGLAQTRAGFVAVGDRGGVLWFARPDQPGPWTTRLDHLIHLAWRKYRFHTDAEAVFVELPGGNLIVAYEDAGGLEVFSPDLSRRRAIPLPALAQWPENQGPEAMTRLADGRTVIAGETYSRWLERTRHPGLIFPGTPRPGESPGRFELVMPAGYRPSELAQMPDGRLLVLGRHFGLTGFRSVIAWFAARDVHPGAVITPQVLARIDDPRIRENYEGMTVTREKDGSQAIWLISDSNEMVWAQRTLLLKLRIGPEPQSAPARSARAGHPH
;
A
#
# COMPACT_ATOMS: atom_id res chain seq x y z
N MET A 1 26.76 -18.36 54.64
CA MET A 1 27.29 -16.98 54.45
C MET A 1 27.65 -16.62 53.00
N ARG A 2 28.14 -17.54 52.15
CA ARG A 2 28.49 -17.24 50.74
C ARG A 2 27.27 -16.97 49.83
N ALA A 3 26.18 -17.72 50.01
CA ALA A 3 24.94 -17.55 49.24
C ALA A 3 24.24 -16.19 49.49
N LEU A 4 24.24 -15.72 50.74
CA LEU A 4 23.63 -14.44 51.11
C LEU A 4 24.39 -13.23 50.53
N LYS A 5 25.73 -13.32 50.45
CA LYS A 5 26.57 -12.30 49.82
C LYS A 5 26.37 -12.25 48.29
N LEU A 6 26.14 -13.40 47.66
CA LEU A 6 25.84 -13.47 46.22
C LEU A 6 24.46 -12.89 45.90
N ALA A 7 23.45 -13.18 46.74
CA ALA A 7 22.10 -12.64 46.59
C ALA A 7 22.07 -11.12 46.75
N LEU A 8 22.81 -10.57 47.74
CA LEU A 8 22.95 -9.12 47.93
C LEU A 8 23.72 -8.44 46.78
N LEU A 9 24.73 -9.10 46.22
CA LEU A 9 25.45 -8.58 45.04
C LEU A 9 24.55 -8.53 43.79
N ILE A 10 23.73 -9.56 43.57
CA ILE A 10 22.75 -9.60 42.48
C ILE A 10 21.68 -8.52 42.69
N LEU A 11 21.15 -8.37 43.92
CA LEU A 11 20.19 -7.31 44.24
C LEU A 11 20.78 -5.90 44.10
N ALA A 12 22.08 -5.72 44.35
CA ALA A 12 22.75 -4.43 44.18
C ALA A 12 23.08 -4.10 42.71
N LEU A 13 23.19 -5.12 41.83
CA LEU A 13 23.45 -4.95 40.40
C LEU A 13 22.17 -4.76 39.56
N VAL A 14 21.00 -5.22 40.04
CA VAL A 14 19.72 -5.07 39.34
C VAL A 14 19.32 -3.58 39.15
N PRO A 15 19.46 -2.67 40.12
CA PRO A 15 19.14 -1.25 39.94
C PRO A 15 20.06 -0.56 38.92
N VAL A 16 21.34 -0.96 38.83
CA VAL A 16 22.34 -0.36 37.92
C VAL A 16 22.10 -0.76 36.46
N THR A 17 21.41 -1.88 36.22
CA THR A 17 20.99 -2.29 34.87
C THR A 17 19.63 -1.70 34.46
N TRP A 18 18.80 -1.31 35.43
CA TRP A 18 17.47 -0.71 35.21
C TRP A 18 17.43 0.82 35.21
N LEU A 19 18.47 1.49 35.73
CA LEU A 19 18.64 2.95 35.66
C LEU A 19 19.27 3.44 34.34
N ARG A 20 19.39 2.58 33.33
CA ARG A 20 19.68 3.07 31.98
C ARG A 20 18.44 3.77 31.47
N GLU A 21 18.54 5.09 31.33
CA GLU A 21 17.66 5.87 30.46
C GLU A 21 17.39 5.05 29.19
N PRO A 22 16.14 4.99 28.69
CA PRO A 22 15.87 4.34 27.43
C PRO A 22 16.80 4.99 26.40
N ARG A 23 17.86 4.26 26.02
CA ARG A 23 18.72 4.69 24.93
C ARG A 23 17.77 4.94 23.78
N PRO A 24 17.83 6.11 23.13
CA PRO A 24 17.13 6.31 21.86
C PRO A 24 17.39 5.06 21.04
N ALA A 25 16.35 4.46 20.47
CA ALA A 25 16.54 3.36 19.54
C ALA A 25 17.65 3.78 18.57
N PRO A 26 18.71 2.98 18.40
CA PRO A 26 19.77 3.35 17.47
C PRO A 26 19.09 3.69 16.15
N ARG A 27 19.27 4.93 15.67
CA ARG A 27 18.92 5.23 14.28
C ARG A 27 19.74 4.24 13.46
N SER A 28 19.07 3.34 12.75
CA SER A 28 19.76 2.45 11.83
C SER A 28 20.26 3.33 10.68
N ASP A 29 21.47 3.85 10.80
CA ASP A 29 22.18 4.55 9.72
C ASP A 29 22.66 3.55 8.64
N THR A 30 21.88 2.49 8.37
CA THR A 30 22.12 1.66 7.21
C THR A 30 21.67 2.44 5.97
N PRO A 31 22.56 2.78 5.02
CA PRO A 31 22.14 3.52 3.84
C PRO A 31 21.20 2.66 2.98
N ILE A 32 19.94 3.07 2.90
CA ILE A 32 19.00 2.60 1.88
C ILE A 32 19.42 3.27 0.56
N ALA A 33 19.71 2.46 -0.46
CA ALA A 33 20.17 2.93 -1.76
C ALA A 33 19.15 2.59 -2.84
N LEU A 34 19.06 3.47 -3.84
CA LEU A 34 18.23 3.29 -5.03
C LEU A 34 19.11 3.02 -6.24
N GLN A 35 18.85 1.91 -6.93
CA GLN A 35 19.49 1.59 -8.19
C GLN A 35 18.50 1.79 -9.33
N ASP A 36 18.85 2.65 -10.30
CA ASP A 36 18.08 2.80 -11.53
C ASP A 36 18.26 1.57 -12.43
N LEU A 37 17.15 0.94 -12.79
CA LEU A 37 17.09 -0.22 -13.68
C LEU A 37 16.74 0.16 -15.11
N MET A 38 16.31 1.39 -15.37
CA MET A 38 15.96 1.82 -16.73
C MET A 38 17.08 1.60 -17.75
N PRO A 39 18.38 1.86 -17.45
CA PRO A 39 19.47 1.60 -18.40
C PRO A 39 19.54 0.16 -18.93
N THR A 40 19.17 -0.84 -18.11
CA THR A 40 19.18 -2.25 -18.52
C THR A 40 17.93 -2.66 -19.32
N LEU A 41 16.90 -1.81 -19.33
CA LEU A 41 15.63 -2.03 -20.03
C LEU A 41 15.55 -1.29 -21.38
N ARG A 42 16.45 -0.33 -21.65
CA ARG A 42 16.39 0.56 -22.84
C ARG A 42 16.36 -0.15 -24.20
N GLY A 43 16.93 -1.34 -24.31
CA GLY A 43 16.96 -2.09 -25.57
C GLY A 43 15.60 -2.60 -26.04
N ALA A 44 14.71 -2.91 -25.09
CA ALA A 44 13.32 -3.32 -25.34
C ALA A 44 12.53 -3.16 -24.04
N LEU A 45 11.77 -2.07 -23.94
CA LEU A 45 10.91 -1.84 -22.78
C LEU A 45 9.86 -2.96 -22.69
N PRO A 46 9.58 -3.48 -21.49
CA PRO A 46 8.48 -4.41 -21.28
C PRO A 46 7.17 -3.84 -21.82
N ASP A 47 6.48 -4.60 -22.68
CA ASP A 47 5.09 -4.30 -23.03
C ASP A 47 4.20 -4.76 -21.87
N ILE A 48 3.59 -3.78 -21.21
CA ILE A 48 2.70 -4.00 -20.08
C ILE A 48 1.24 -3.65 -20.42
N GLY A 49 0.93 -3.34 -21.69
CA GLY A 49 -0.39 -2.93 -22.13
C GLY A 49 -0.57 -1.41 -22.17
N GLY A 50 -1.68 -0.91 -21.60
CA GLY A 50 -2.10 0.49 -21.76
C GLY A 50 -1.09 1.55 -21.26
N PRO A 51 -0.51 1.40 -20.06
CA PRO A 51 0.51 2.31 -19.54
C PRO A 51 1.90 2.07 -20.14
N GLN A 52 2.74 3.12 -20.17
CA GLN A 52 4.15 3.01 -20.54
C GLN A 52 5.05 2.92 -19.30
N LEU A 53 5.97 1.96 -19.24
CA LEU A 53 7.02 1.96 -18.22
C LEU A 53 7.98 3.13 -18.46
N VAL A 54 8.05 4.06 -17.50
CA VAL A 54 8.91 5.25 -17.58
C VAL A 54 9.90 5.38 -16.42
N GLY A 55 9.82 4.49 -15.43
CA GLY A 55 10.76 4.41 -14.34
C GLY A 55 10.75 3.03 -13.71
N ALA A 56 11.92 2.52 -13.37
CA ALA A 56 12.11 1.26 -12.69
C ALA A 56 13.34 1.37 -11.80
N TRP A 57 13.16 1.15 -10.51
CA TRP A 57 14.24 1.23 -9.54
C TRP A 57 14.23 0.01 -8.62
N ARG A 58 15.42 -0.41 -8.18
CA ARG A 58 15.58 -1.37 -7.08
C ARG A 58 15.96 -0.60 -5.82
N ILE A 59 15.16 -0.74 -4.78
CA ILE A 59 15.50 -0.29 -3.43
C ILE A 59 16.36 -1.39 -2.80
N THR A 60 17.49 -1.01 -2.22
CA THR A 60 18.46 -1.91 -1.59
C THR A 60 18.86 -1.40 -0.23
N GLY A 61 19.12 -2.30 0.70
CA GLY A 61 19.44 -2.01 2.10
C GLY A 61 19.65 -3.33 2.86
N ARG A 62 19.91 -3.27 4.17
CA ARG A 62 19.92 -4.51 4.97
C ARG A 62 18.50 -5.07 5.01
N ALA A 63 18.34 -6.34 4.62
CA ALA A 63 17.03 -6.97 4.44
C ALA A 63 16.11 -6.81 5.67
N ARG A 64 16.66 -6.94 6.89
CA ARG A 64 15.92 -6.70 8.14
C ARG A 64 15.38 -5.29 8.33
N ASP A 65 16.01 -4.29 7.71
CA ASP A 65 15.67 -2.88 7.87
C ASP A 65 14.66 -2.43 6.80
N LEU A 66 14.74 -2.96 5.58
CA LEU A 66 13.74 -2.68 4.53
C LEU A 66 12.42 -3.41 4.76
N GLY A 67 12.47 -4.58 5.39
CA GLY A 67 11.31 -5.41 5.65
C GLY A 67 10.61 -5.89 4.38
N THR A 68 9.42 -6.42 4.59
CA THR A 68 8.39 -6.65 3.58
C THR A 68 7.54 -5.38 3.44
N LEU A 69 7.06 -5.07 2.24
CA LEU A 69 6.34 -3.81 1.96
C LEU A 69 5.04 -4.10 1.19
N SER A 70 3.91 -3.93 1.88
CA SER A 70 2.60 -4.41 1.43
C SER A 70 1.69 -3.26 0.98
N GLY A 71 1.82 -2.05 1.57
CA GLY A 71 1.01 -0.88 1.23
C GLY A 71 1.81 0.35 0.77
N LEU A 72 1.25 1.18 -0.11
CA LEU A 72 1.90 2.41 -0.61
C LEU A 72 0.93 3.59 -0.72
N ALA A 73 1.26 4.71 -0.08
CA ALA A 73 0.48 5.93 -0.15
C ALA A 73 1.29 7.16 -0.54
N GLN A 74 0.63 8.09 -1.24
CA GLN A 74 1.17 9.41 -1.53
C GLN A 74 1.13 10.31 -0.28
N THR A 75 2.24 11.01 -0.02
CA THR A 75 2.34 12.07 0.98
C THR A 75 2.58 13.42 0.29
N ARG A 76 2.63 14.52 1.07
CA ARG A 76 3.02 15.83 0.55
C ARG A 76 4.48 15.89 0.06
N ALA A 77 5.35 15.06 0.63
CA ALA A 77 6.80 15.10 0.39
C ALA A 77 7.30 13.97 -0.53
N GLY A 78 6.43 13.03 -0.91
CA GLY A 78 6.79 11.85 -1.68
C GLY A 78 5.83 10.71 -1.37
N PHE A 79 6.36 9.63 -0.82
CA PHE A 79 5.62 8.41 -0.53
C PHE A 79 5.87 7.91 0.89
N VAL A 80 4.92 7.12 1.37
CA VAL A 80 5.08 6.26 2.53
C VAL A 80 4.67 4.85 2.14
N ALA A 81 5.54 3.88 2.41
CA ALA A 81 5.22 2.47 2.33
C ALA A 81 5.15 1.89 3.75
N VAL A 82 4.19 0.99 3.96
CA VAL A 82 4.06 0.19 5.17
C VAL A 82 4.26 -1.27 4.79
N GLY A 83 4.65 -2.09 5.75
CA GLY A 83 4.58 -3.53 5.57
C GLY A 83 4.83 -4.25 6.88
N ASP A 84 5.16 -5.53 6.76
CA ASP A 84 5.08 -6.43 7.90
C ASP A 84 6.10 -6.09 8.98
N ARG A 85 5.84 -6.64 10.18
CA ARG A 85 6.65 -6.37 11.38
C ARG A 85 6.62 -4.88 11.77
N GLY A 86 5.66 -4.12 11.25
CA GLY A 86 5.43 -2.71 11.53
C GLY A 86 6.45 -1.77 10.92
N GLY A 87 7.11 -2.13 9.82
CA GLY A 87 8.04 -1.23 9.11
C GLY A 87 7.32 -0.07 8.41
N VAL A 88 7.92 1.12 8.44
CA VAL A 88 7.44 2.30 7.69
C VAL A 88 8.60 2.94 6.94
N LEU A 89 8.53 2.93 5.61
CA LEU A 89 9.51 3.57 4.75
C LEU A 89 8.93 4.85 4.15
N TRP A 90 9.45 6.00 4.58
CA TRP A 90 9.20 7.28 3.93
C TRP A 90 10.27 7.54 2.90
N PHE A 91 9.88 7.99 1.71
CA PHE A 91 10.87 8.29 0.67
C PHE A 91 10.41 9.37 -0.28
N ALA A 92 11.37 10.17 -0.75
CA ALA A 92 11.13 11.13 -1.80
C ALA A 92 10.84 10.40 -3.12
N ARG A 93 10.12 11.11 -3.99
CA ARG A 93 9.91 10.70 -5.37
C ARG A 93 11.25 10.65 -6.12
N PRO A 94 11.70 9.49 -6.65
CA PRO A 94 13.00 9.38 -7.30
C PRO A 94 13.07 10.02 -8.69
N ASP A 95 11.91 10.38 -9.24
CA ASP A 95 11.78 11.09 -10.52
C ASP A 95 11.84 12.63 -10.37
N GLN A 96 12.02 13.15 -9.15
CA GLN A 96 12.20 14.57 -8.89
C GLN A 96 13.69 14.93 -8.82
N PRO A 97 14.07 16.16 -9.17
CA PRO A 97 15.45 16.62 -9.03
C PRO A 97 15.86 16.69 -7.55
N GLY A 98 17.12 16.38 -7.27
CA GLY A 98 17.70 16.40 -5.93
C GLY A 98 18.07 15.01 -5.41
N PRO A 99 18.63 14.92 -4.20
CA PRO A 99 18.96 13.64 -3.60
C PRO A 99 17.70 12.85 -3.28
N TRP A 100 17.74 11.54 -3.54
CA TRP A 100 16.70 10.64 -3.06
C TRP A 100 16.87 10.46 -1.55
N THR A 101 15.88 10.94 -0.78
CA THR A 101 15.89 10.86 0.67
C THR A 101 14.97 9.74 1.15
N THR A 102 15.39 9.08 2.21
CA THR A 102 14.62 8.02 2.87
C THR A 102 14.62 8.24 4.38
N ARG A 103 13.57 7.77 5.03
CA ARG A 103 13.49 7.66 6.48
C ARG A 103 12.78 6.37 6.81
N LEU A 104 13.41 5.54 7.62
CA LEU A 104 12.83 4.32 8.15
C LEU A 104 12.33 4.58 9.58
N ASP A 105 11.09 4.21 9.84
CA ASP A 105 10.50 4.19 11.17
C ASP A 105 9.78 2.86 11.41
N HIS A 106 9.17 2.72 12.59
CA HIS A 106 8.31 1.60 12.90
C HIS A 106 6.99 2.09 13.51
N LEU A 107 5.88 1.41 13.18
CA LEU A 107 4.57 1.64 13.79
C LEU A 107 4.56 1.21 15.28
N ILE A 108 5.48 0.33 15.66
CA ILE A 108 5.61 -0.18 17.03
C ILE A 108 6.58 0.70 17.84
N HIS A 109 6.03 1.50 18.74
CA HIS A 109 6.84 2.13 19.79
C HIS A 109 6.94 1.23 21.03
N LEU A 110 8.13 1.16 21.64
CA LEU A 110 8.41 0.41 22.88
C LEU A 110 7.40 0.70 24.00
N ALA A 111 6.89 1.93 24.07
CA ALA A 111 5.88 2.37 25.04
C ALA A 111 4.51 1.66 24.90
N TRP A 112 4.22 1.05 23.75
CA TRP A 112 2.93 0.44 23.44
C TRP A 112 2.95 -1.09 23.50
N ARG A 113 4.08 -1.70 23.85
CA ARG A 113 4.25 -3.17 23.96
C ARG A 113 3.35 -3.86 25.00
N LYS A 114 2.67 -3.08 25.85
CA LYS A 114 1.68 -3.59 26.82
C LYS A 114 0.32 -3.91 26.17
N TYR A 115 0.10 -3.53 24.92
CA TYR A 115 -1.11 -3.81 24.16
C TYR A 115 -0.83 -4.85 23.06
N ARG A 116 -1.82 -5.71 22.72
CA ARG A 116 -1.72 -6.55 21.51
C ARG A 116 -1.56 -5.62 20.30
N PHE A 117 -0.62 -5.95 19.43
CA PHE A 117 -0.23 -5.14 18.27
C PHE A 117 -0.25 -6.03 17.03
N HIS A 118 -0.94 -5.59 15.98
CA HIS A 118 -0.90 -6.25 14.67
C HIS A 118 0.32 -5.74 13.92
N THR A 119 1.06 -6.62 13.28
CA THR A 119 2.34 -6.26 12.65
C THR A 119 2.34 -6.38 11.14
N ASP A 120 1.44 -7.17 10.56
CA ASP A 120 1.18 -7.26 9.13
C ASP A 120 0.31 -6.11 8.67
N ALA A 121 0.94 -5.00 8.28
CA ALA A 121 0.22 -3.89 7.69
C ALA A 121 -0.04 -4.19 6.21
N GLU A 122 -1.30 -4.35 5.84
CA GLU A 122 -1.71 -4.81 4.50
C GLU A 122 -1.98 -3.65 3.54
N ALA A 123 -2.56 -2.57 4.06
CA ALA A 123 -2.93 -1.42 3.23
C ALA A 123 -2.82 -0.11 4.01
N VAL A 124 -2.55 0.98 3.28
CA VAL A 124 -2.44 2.31 3.88
C VAL A 124 -2.98 3.39 2.96
N PHE A 125 -3.66 4.37 3.53
CA PHE A 125 -3.83 5.68 2.88
C PHE A 125 -3.49 6.81 3.83
N VAL A 126 -3.17 7.98 3.24
CA VAL A 126 -2.87 9.20 3.99
C VAL A 126 -4.09 10.11 3.96
N GLU A 127 -4.65 10.42 5.13
CA GLU A 127 -5.76 11.35 5.27
C GLU A 127 -5.25 12.79 5.16
N LEU A 128 -5.62 13.49 4.09
CA LEU A 128 -5.31 14.91 3.90
C LEU A 128 -6.46 15.80 4.43
N PRO A 129 -6.15 17.00 4.96
CA PRO A 129 -4.84 17.65 5.05
C PRO A 129 -4.01 17.28 6.29
N GLY A 130 -4.51 16.44 7.20
CA GLY A 130 -3.87 16.13 8.48
C GLY A 130 -2.58 15.32 8.37
N GLY A 131 -2.43 14.53 7.29
CA GLY A 131 -1.29 13.64 7.06
C GLY A 131 -1.32 12.38 7.92
N ASN A 132 -2.44 12.07 8.58
CA ASN A 132 -2.57 10.86 9.38
C ASN A 132 -2.52 9.63 8.47
N LEU A 133 -1.84 8.59 8.92
CA LEU A 133 -1.84 7.30 8.24
C LEU A 133 -3.01 6.49 8.75
N ILE A 134 -3.84 6.00 7.84
CA ILE A 134 -4.89 5.02 8.13
C ILE A 134 -4.38 3.69 7.61
N VAL A 135 -4.10 2.77 8.53
CA VAL A 135 -3.45 1.49 8.26
C VAL A 135 -4.44 0.36 8.54
N ALA A 136 -4.54 -0.59 7.62
CA ALA A 136 -5.25 -1.83 7.78
C ALA A 136 -4.25 -2.96 8.03
N TYR A 137 -4.62 -3.96 8.82
CA TYR A 137 -3.74 -5.07 9.17
C TYR A 137 -4.40 -6.43 8.94
N GLU A 138 -3.58 -7.45 8.72
CA GLU A 138 -4.02 -8.85 8.75
C GLU A 138 -4.54 -9.20 10.15
N ASP A 139 -5.61 -10.00 10.18
CA ASP A 139 -6.28 -10.48 11.39
C ASP A 139 -6.79 -9.39 12.36
N ALA A 140 -6.82 -8.13 11.91
CA ALA A 140 -7.33 -7.03 12.71
C ALA A 140 -8.82 -6.80 12.47
N GLY A 141 -9.60 -6.83 13.56
CA GLY A 141 -11.01 -6.43 13.57
C GLY A 141 -11.22 -4.91 13.44
N GLY A 142 -10.36 -4.19 12.71
CA GLY A 142 -10.37 -2.74 12.65
C GLY A 142 -9.20 -2.13 11.86
N LEU A 143 -9.16 -0.79 11.84
CA LEU A 143 -8.07 0.00 11.30
C LEU A 143 -7.31 0.70 12.42
N GLU A 144 -6.11 1.17 12.14
CA GLU A 144 -5.37 2.06 13.05
C GLU A 144 -5.08 3.40 12.39
N VAL A 145 -5.11 4.44 13.21
CA VAL A 145 -4.76 5.81 12.83
C VAL A 145 -3.47 6.19 13.52
N PHE A 146 -2.47 6.58 12.73
CA PHE A 146 -1.21 7.13 13.22
C PHE A 146 -1.07 8.60 12.83
N SER A 147 -0.52 9.41 13.73
CA SER A 147 -0.09 10.77 13.37
C SER A 147 1.09 10.73 12.39
N PRO A 148 1.36 11.80 11.62
CA PRO A 148 2.43 11.81 10.61
C PRO A 148 3.83 11.49 11.17
N ASP A 149 4.07 11.83 12.44
CA ASP A 149 5.30 11.55 13.19
C ASP A 149 5.27 10.20 13.92
N LEU A 150 4.21 9.42 13.73
CA LEU A 150 3.92 8.13 14.35
C LEU A 150 3.84 8.16 15.89
N SER A 151 3.87 9.33 16.52
CA SER A 151 3.88 9.48 17.98
C SER A 151 2.54 9.23 18.65
N ARG A 152 1.44 9.28 17.90
CA ARG A 152 0.07 9.04 18.39
C ARG A 152 -0.59 7.94 17.57
N ARG A 153 -1.34 7.10 18.27
CA ARG A 153 -2.09 5.98 17.72
C ARG A 153 -3.51 5.97 18.25
N ARG A 154 -4.49 5.61 17.41
CA ARG A 154 -5.86 5.28 17.83
C ARG A 154 -6.42 4.18 16.96
N ALA A 155 -7.07 3.19 17.58
CA ALA A 155 -7.79 2.14 16.86
C ALA A 155 -9.18 2.62 16.40
N ILE A 156 -9.62 2.10 15.26
CA ILE A 156 -10.97 2.17 14.74
C ILE A 156 -11.48 0.73 14.66
N PRO A 157 -12.15 0.20 15.71
CA PRO A 157 -12.72 -1.14 15.65
C PRO A 157 -13.83 -1.18 14.59
N LEU A 158 -13.76 -2.16 13.69
CA LEU A 158 -14.72 -2.41 12.62
C LEU A 158 -15.14 -3.88 12.65
N PRO A 159 -16.26 -4.22 13.32
CA PRO A 159 -16.72 -5.61 13.43
C PRO A 159 -16.90 -6.33 12.10
N ALA A 160 -17.14 -5.58 11.00
CA ALA A 160 -17.24 -6.15 9.66
C ALA A 160 -15.92 -6.77 9.15
N LEU A 161 -14.76 -6.27 9.58
CA LEU A 161 -13.45 -6.86 9.23
C LEU A 161 -13.16 -8.13 10.04
N ALA A 162 -13.64 -8.20 11.29
CA ALA A 162 -13.51 -9.39 12.13
C ALA A 162 -14.33 -10.60 11.62
N GLN A 163 -15.14 -10.42 10.57
CA GLN A 163 -15.89 -11.50 9.92
C GLN A 163 -15.11 -12.20 8.80
N TRP A 164 -13.96 -11.65 8.41
CA TRP A 164 -13.12 -12.25 7.37
C TRP A 164 -12.26 -13.38 7.97
N PRO A 165 -11.92 -14.42 7.18
CA PRO A 165 -11.14 -15.54 7.68
C PRO A 165 -9.78 -15.12 8.23
N GLU A 166 -9.28 -15.88 9.20
CA GLU A 166 -7.90 -15.73 9.69
C GLU A 166 -6.91 -15.93 8.54
N ASN A 167 -5.85 -15.10 8.50
CA ASN A 167 -4.86 -14.96 7.43
C ASN A 167 -5.40 -14.46 6.09
N GLN A 168 -6.49 -13.67 6.10
CA GLN A 168 -7.01 -12.97 4.93
C GLN A 168 -7.51 -11.59 5.34
N GLY A 169 -6.94 -10.54 4.76
CA GLY A 169 -7.08 -9.19 5.29
C GLY A 169 -7.75 -8.16 4.37
N PRO A 170 -7.95 -6.93 4.88
CA PRO A 170 -8.19 -5.70 4.11
C PRO A 170 -6.97 -5.30 3.28
N GLU A 171 -6.69 -6.09 2.25
CA GLU A 171 -5.48 -5.97 1.44
C GLU A 171 -5.51 -4.80 0.48
N ALA A 172 -6.69 -4.31 0.11
CA ALA A 172 -6.79 -3.21 -0.82
C ALA A 172 -7.67 -2.11 -0.25
N MET A 173 -7.10 -0.92 0.01
CA MET A 173 -7.82 0.15 0.70
C MET A 173 -7.47 1.53 0.16
N THR A 174 -8.50 2.33 -0.13
CA THR A 174 -8.27 3.71 -0.57
C THR A 174 -9.34 4.69 -0.11
N ARG A 175 -8.94 5.97 -0.05
CA ARG A 175 -9.83 7.11 0.15
C ARG A 175 -10.18 7.72 -1.21
N LEU A 176 -11.46 7.75 -1.56
CA LEU A 176 -11.94 8.36 -2.78
C LEU A 176 -12.04 9.88 -2.66
N ALA A 177 -11.94 10.57 -3.79
CA ALA A 177 -12.05 12.02 -3.94
C ALA A 177 -13.42 12.57 -3.52
N ASP A 178 -14.48 11.75 -3.61
CA ASP A 178 -15.81 12.09 -3.10
C ASP A 178 -15.95 11.90 -1.59
N GLY A 179 -14.88 11.50 -0.92
CA GLY A 179 -14.86 11.30 0.51
C GLY A 179 -15.46 9.98 0.95
N ARG A 180 -15.55 8.94 0.12
CA ARG A 180 -15.78 7.57 0.58
C ARG A 180 -14.48 6.84 0.86
N THR A 181 -14.52 5.85 1.74
CA THR A 181 -13.41 4.89 1.94
C THR A 181 -13.87 3.54 1.41
N VAL A 182 -13.04 2.93 0.59
CA VAL A 182 -13.31 1.62 -0.02
C VAL A 182 -12.24 0.66 0.45
N ILE A 183 -12.67 -0.52 0.87
CA ILE A 183 -11.80 -1.63 1.26
C ILE A 183 -12.22 -2.85 0.46
N ALA A 184 -11.29 -3.64 -0.06
CA ALA A 184 -11.54 -4.96 -0.62
C ALA A 184 -10.58 -5.97 0.04
N GLY A 185 -11.10 -7.17 0.31
CA GLY A 185 -10.31 -8.24 0.92
C GLY A 185 -9.75 -9.21 -0.11
N GLU A 186 -8.68 -9.93 0.23
CA GLU A 186 -8.11 -10.98 -0.64
C GLU A 186 -8.91 -12.29 -0.63
N THR A 187 -9.90 -12.38 0.26
CA THR A 187 -10.74 -13.56 0.47
C THR A 187 -11.78 -13.75 -0.61
N TYR A 188 -12.23 -14.99 -0.79
CA TYR A 188 -13.32 -15.26 -1.72
C TYR A 188 -14.68 -15.12 -1.04
N SER A 189 -15.56 -14.28 -1.59
CA SER A 189 -16.96 -14.14 -1.12
C SER A 189 -17.71 -15.48 -1.12
N ARG A 190 -17.33 -16.38 -2.03
CA ARG A 190 -17.91 -17.72 -2.16
C ARG A 190 -16.80 -18.72 -2.42
N TRP A 191 -16.73 -19.77 -1.62
CA TRP A 191 -15.68 -20.81 -1.74
C TRP A 191 -15.63 -21.47 -3.13
N LEU A 192 -16.79 -21.63 -3.79
CA LEU A 192 -16.90 -22.18 -5.14
C LEU A 192 -16.60 -21.18 -6.26
N GLU A 193 -16.67 -19.87 -5.99
CA GLU A 193 -16.41 -18.80 -6.97
C GLU A 193 -15.14 -18.03 -6.61
N ARG A 194 -13.99 -18.61 -6.96
CA ARG A 194 -12.64 -18.12 -6.64
C ARG A 194 -12.19 -16.89 -7.45
N THR A 195 -13.12 -15.99 -7.72
CA THR A 195 -12.91 -14.73 -8.44
C THR A 195 -13.58 -13.55 -7.74
N ARG A 196 -14.58 -13.80 -6.88
CA ARG A 196 -15.31 -12.75 -6.17
C ARG A 196 -14.66 -12.46 -4.83
N HIS A 197 -14.40 -11.20 -4.57
CA HIS A 197 -13.78 -10.69 -3.36
C HIS A 197 -14.73 -9.72 -2.65
N PRO A 198 -14.88 -9.79 -1.32
CA PRO A 198 -15.78 -8.91 -0.60
C PRO A 198 -15.19 -7.51 -0.52
N GLY A 199 -16.07 -6.51 -0.63
CA GLY A 199 -15.71 -5.11 -0.49
C GLY A 199 -16.60 -4.37 0.49
N LEU A 200 -16.02 -3.38 1.17
CA LEU A 200 -16.67 -2.50 2.15
C LEU A 200 -16.62 -1.05 1.67
N ILE A 201 -17.69 -0.30 1.95
CA ILE A 201 -17.85 1.11 1.61
C ILE A 201 -18.21 1.87 2.87
N PHE A 202 -17.45 2.91 3.17
CA PHE A 202 -17.75 3.87 4.22
C PHE A 202 -17.94 5.26 3.63
N PRO A 203 -18.85 6.09 4.18
CA PRO A 203 -19.11 7.45 3.69
C PRO A 203 -17.99 8.44 4.04
N GLY A 204 -16.96 7.99 4.76
CA GLY A 204 -15.94 8.80 5.39
C GLY A 204 -14.75 7.92 5.81
N THR A 205 -13.79 8.50 6.53
CA THR A 205 -12.90 7.69 7.36
C THR A 205 -13.78 6.96 8.38
N PRO A 206 -13.70 5.62 8.52
CA PRO A 206 -14.65 4.88 9.33
C PRO A 206 -14.68 5.33 10.79
N ARG A 207 -15.87 5.35 11.39
CA ARG A 207 -16.04 5.55 12.84
C ARG A 207 -16.01 4.20 13.58
N PRO A 208 -15.61 4.17 14.87
CA PRO A 208 -15.68 2.95 15.67
C PRO A 208 -17.07 2.29 15.61
N GLY A 209 -17.12 1.02 15.21
CA GLY A 209 -18.37 0.25 15.09
C GLY A 209 -19.26 0.62 13.91
N GLU A 210 -18.82 1.49 13.00
CA GLU A 210 -19.63 1.88 11.83
C GLU A 210 -19.91 0.68 10.92
N SER A 211 -21.17 0.53 10.52
CA SER A 211 -21.57 -0.52 9.57
C SER A 211 -21.27 -0.07 8.14
N PRO A 212 -20.54 -0.88 7.34
CA PRO A 212 -20.24 -0.54 5.96
C PRO A 212 -21.38 -0.90 5.01
N GLY A 213 -21.46 -0.20 3.88
CA GLY A 213 -22.05 -0.74 2.67
C GLY A 213 -21.18 -1.87 2.11
N ARG A 214 -21.76 -2.86 1.45
CA ARG A 214 -21.01 -4.01 0.91
C ARG A 214 -21.12 -4.09 -0.60
N PHE A 215 -20.04 -4.50 -1.26
CA PHE A 215 -20.01 -4.80 -2.69
C PHE A 215 -19.14 -6.03 -2.94
N GLU A 216 -19.11 -6.53 -4.18
CA GLU A 216 -18.19 -7.59 -4.60
C GLU A 216 -17.31 -7.10 -5.75
N LEU A 217 -16.03 -7.46 -5.70
CA LEU A 217 -15.06 -7.23 -6.74
C LEU A 217 -14.71 -8.55 -7.43
N VAL A 218 -14.89 -8.64 -8.74
CA VAL A 218 -14.61 -9.83 -9.53
C VAL A 218 -13.24 -9.70 -10.18
N MET A 219 -12.22 -10.33 -9.61
CA MET A 219 -10.87 -10.33 -10.19
C MET A 219 -10.73 -11.37 -11.31
N PRO A 220 -9.80 -11.16 -12.27
CA PRO A 220 -9.40 -12.21 -13.20
C PRO A 220 -9.04 -13.49 -12.46
N ALA A 221 -9.34 -14.65 -13.05
CA ALA A 221 -9.11 -15.95 -12.42
C ALA A 221 -7.67 -16.10 -11.91
N GLY A 222 -7.54 -16.48 -10.64
CA GLY A 222 -6.24 -16.67 -9.97
C GLY A 222 -5.61 -15.40 -9.41
N TYR A 223 -6.13 -14.21 -9.70
CA TYR A 223 -5.65 -12.96 -9.13
C TYR A 223 -6.45 -12.58 -7.88
N ARG A 224 -5.73 -12.11 -6.86
CA ARG A 224 -6.30 -11.54 -5.63
C ARG A 224 -6.02 -10.04 -5.59
N PRO A 225 -6.95 -9.20 -5.11
CA PRO A 225 -6.70 -7.78 -4.93
C PRO A 225 -5.61 -7.59 -3.87
N SER A 226 -4.71 -6.62 -4.09
CA SER A 226 -3.64 -6.27 -3.16
C SER A 226 -3.48 -4.76 -2.96
N GLU A 227 -4.10 -3.91 -3.78
CA GLU A 227 -4.21 -2.47 -3.49
C GLU A 227 -5.30 -1.80 -4.32
N LEU A 228 -5.87 -0.71 -3.79
CA LEU A 228 -6.74 0.21 -4.50
C LEU A 228 -6.10 1.61 -4.60
N ALA A 229 -6.18 2.24 -5.77
CA ALA A 229 -5.76 3.63 -5.92
C ALA A 229 -6.67 4.37 -6.90
N GLN A 230 -7.16 5.56 -6.51
CA GLN A 230 -7.97 6.37 -7.40
C GLN A 230 -7.10 7.23 -8.32
N MET A 231 -7.37 7.15 -9.61
CA MET A 231 -6.82 8.06 -10.60
C MET A 231 -7.46 9.45 -10.48
N PRO A 232 -6.70 10.52 -10.72
CA PRO A 232 -7.22 11.88 -10.81
C PRO A 232 -8.38 12.10 -11.81
N ASP A 233 -8.59 11.22 -12.79
CA ASP A 233 -9.73 11.24 -13.71
C ASP A 233 -11.00 10.53 -13.18
N GLY A 234 -10.94 9.97 -11.97
CA GLY A 234 -12.07 9.32 -11.31
C GLY A 234 -12.16 7.81 -11.51
N ARG A 235 -11.27 7.22 -12.33
CA ARG A 235 -11.12 5.75 -12.37
C ARG A 235 -10.56 5.25 -11.04
N LEU A 236 -11.07 4.12 -10.57
CA LEU A 236 -10.49 3.38 -9.46
C LEU A 236 -9.69 2.23 -10.03
N LEU A 237 -8.41 2.16 -9.67
CA LEU A 237 -7.52 1.07 -10.03
C LEU A 237 -7.52 0.02 -8.92
N VAL A 238 -7.48 -1.23 -9.31
CA VAL A 238 -7.13 -2.35 -8.45
C VAL A 238 -5.84 -2.99 -8.97
N LEU A 239 -4.87 -3.14 -8.06
CA LEU A 239 -3.73 -4.01 -8.26
C LEU A 239 -4.13 -5.41 -7.80
N GLY A 240 -3.82 -6.40 -8.63
CA GLY A 240 -3.98 -7.78 -8.26
C GLY A 240 -2.72 -8.58 -8.47
N ARG A 241 -2.49 -9.54 -7.58
CA ARG A 241 -1.33 -10.46 -7.62
C ARG A 241 -1.77 -11.90 -7.83
N HIS A 242 -0.95 -12.64 -8.56
CA HIS A 242 -1.09 -14.08 -8.78
C HIS A 242 0.25 -14.76 -8.56
N PHE A 243 0.28 -15.78 -7.70
CA PHE A 243 1.44 -16.65 -7.54
C PHE A 243 1.23 -17.96 -8.31
N GLY A 244 2.11 -18.22 -9.28
CA GLY A 244 2.10 -19.44 -10.08
C GLY A 244 3.48 -20.07 -10.19
N LEU A 245 3.60 -21.13 -11.00
CA LEU A 245 4.83 -21.90 -11.15
C LEU A 245 6.05 -21.07 -11.58
N THR A 246 5.83 -19.96 -12.30
CA THR A 246 6.88 -19.08 -12.82
C THR A 246 7.17 -17.88 -11.90
N GLY A 247 6.66 -17.89 -10.67
CA GLY A 247 6.71 -16.77 -9.74
C GLY A 247 5.49 -15.85 -9.82
N PHE A 248 5.62 -14.67 -9.23
CA PHE A 248 4.57 -13.66 -9.18
C PHE A 248 4.28 -13.02 -10.53
N ARG A 249 3.00 -12.69 -10.73
CA ARG A 249 2.47 -11.90 -11.83
C ARG A 249 1.51 -10.87 -11.26
N SER A 250 1.48 -9.70 -11.86
CA SER A 250 0.58 -8.62 -11.43
C SER A 250 -0.31 -8.16 -12.57
N VAL A 251 -1.55 -7.80 -12.21
CA VAL A 251 -2.52 -7.17 -13.10
C VAL A 251 -2.93 -5.84 -12.51
N ILE A 252 -3.05 -4.83 -13.34
CA ILE A 252 -3.74 -3.59 -12.98
C ILE A 252 -5.04 -3.59 -13.77
N ALA A 253 -6.16 -3.44 -13.07
CA ALA A 253 -7.47 -3.30 -13.69
C ALA A 253 -8.15 -2.03 -13.19
N TRP A 254 -9.12 -1.53 -13.93
CA TRP A 254 -9.80 -0.28 -13.62
C TRP A 254 -11.32 -0.41 -13.74
N PHE A 255 -12.02 0.43 -12.97
CA PHE A 255 -13.48 0.59 -13.02
C PHE A 255 -13.84 2.02 -12.60
N ALA A 256 -15.07 2.48 -12.84
CA ALA A 256 -15.45 3.83 -12.45
C ALA A 256 -15.76 3.88 -10.94
N ALA A 257 -15.25 4.88 -10.23
CA ALA A 257 -15.49 5.01 -8.79
C ALA A 257 -16.98 5.16 -8.42
N ARG A 258 -17.81 5.68 -9.35
CA ARG A 258 -19.26 5.79 -9.20
C ARG A 258 -20.00 4.45 -9.19
N ASP A 259 -19.39 3.40 -9.76
CA ASP A 259 -19.98 2.06 -9.83
C ASP A 259 -19.84 1.33 -8.48
N VAL A 260 -19.01 1.86 -7.56
CA VAL A 260 -18.91 1.37 -6.18
C VAL A 260 -20.12 1.84 -5.40
N HIS A 261 -21.08 0.97 -5.16
CA HIS A 261 -22.21 1.25 -4.28
C HIS A 261 -22.66 -0.02 -3.57
N PRO A 262 -23.44 0.07 -2.47
CA PRO A 262 -23.96 -1.10 -1.80
C PRO A 262 -24.69 -2.04 -2.78
N GLY A 263 -24.39 -3.33 -2.72
CA GLY A 263 -24.93 -4.38 -3.59
C GLY A 263 -24.27 -4.51 -4.97
N ALA A 264 -23.31 -3.64 -5.33
CA ALA A 264 -22.64 -3.72 -6.62
C ALA A 264 -21.80 -5.00 -6.75
N VAL A 265 -21.77 -5.57 -7.96
CA VAL A 265 -20.81 -6.60 -8.38
C VAL A 265 -19.98 -6.00 -9.51
N ILE A 266 -18.72 -5.72 -9.24
CA ILE A 266 -17.84 -4.96 -10.14
C ILE A 266 -16.89 -5.92 -10.83
N THR A 267 -16.88 -5.93 -12.15
CA THR A 267 -15.87 -6.62 -12.94
C THR A 267 -14.97 -5.56 -13.60
N PRO A 268 -13.74 -5.34 -13.12
CA PRO A 268 -12.87 -4.31 -13.62
C PRO A 268 -12.27 -4.70 -14.98
N GLN A 269 -11.94 -3.71 -15.80
CA GLN A 269 -11.30 -3.90 -17.09
C GLN A 269 -9.78 -3.92 -16.93
N VAL A 270 -9.12 -4.93 -17.48
CA VAL A 270 -7.65 -5.03 -17.40
C VAL A 270 -7.00 -3.87 -18.16
N LEU A 271 -6.15 -3.13 -17.45
CA LEU A 271 -5.37 -2.01 -17.95
C LEU A 271 -3.95 -2.44 -18.32
N ALA A 272 -3.33 -3.24 -17.45
CA ALA A 272 -1.94 -3.65 -17.59
C ALA A 272 -1.67 -5.04 -17.02
N ARG A 273 -0.65 -5.70 -17.55
CA ARG A 273 -0.07 -6.94 -16.99
C ARG A 273 1.43 -6.80 -16.87
N ILE A 274 1.99 -7.24 -15.75
CA ILE A 274 3.43 -7.18 -15.46
C ILE A 274 3.95 -8.62 -15.40
N ASP A 275 4.28 -9.14 -16.58
CA ASP A 275 4.72 -10.53 -16.75
C ASP A 275 6.20 -10.66 -17.15
N ASP A 276 6.83 -9.54 -17.55
CA ASP A 276 8.23 -9.53 -18.00
C ASP A 276 9.18 -9.94 -16.86
N PRO A 277 9.99 -11.02 -17.02
CA PRO A 277 10.85 -11.54 -15.96
C PRO A 277 11.82 -10.53 -15.35
N ARG A 278 12.17 -9.46 -16.08
CA ARG A 278 13.10 -8.43 -15.61
C ARG A 278 12.48 -7.55 -14.53
N ILE A 279 11.16 -7.36 -14.57
CA ILE A 279 10.41 -6.48 -13.67
C ILE A 279 9.25 -7.16 -12.93
N ARG A 280 8.89 -8.42 -13.24
CA ARG A 280 7.88 -9.15 -12.47
C ARG A 280 8.39 -9.38 -11.05
N GLU A 281 7.51 -9.13 -10.08
CA GLU A 281 7.77 -9.28 -8.65
C GLU A 281 6.44 -9.31 -7.89
N ASN A 282 6.46 -9.58 -6.59
CA ASN A 282 5.27 -9.50 -5.72
C ASN A 282 4.84 -8.05 -5.47
N TYR A 283 4.21 -7.39 -6.45
CA TYR A 283 3.67 -6.05 -6.25
C TYR A 283 2.45 -6.09 -5.32
N GLU A 284 2.56 -5.36 -4.21
CA GLU A 284 1.51 -5.26 -3.20
C GLU A 284 1.06 -3.82 -3.02
N GLY A 285 1.97 -2.84 -2.95
CA GLY A 285 1.59 -1.43 -2.87
C GLY A 285 1.42 -0.72 -4.23
N MET A 286 0.42 0.14 -4.33
CA MET A 286 0.13 1.00 -5.50
C MET A 286 -0.36 2.39 -5.09
N THR A 287 0.16 3.44 -5.73
CA THR A 287 -0.41 4.79 -5.61
C THR A 287 -0.39 5.52 -6.96
N VAL A 288 -1.14 6.62 -7.08
CA VAL A 288 -1.25 7.40 -8.33
C VAL A 288 -0.89 8.85 -8.08
N THR A 289 -0.08 9.43 -8.97
CA THR A 289 0.25 10.86 -8.95
C THR A 289 -0.20 11.54 -10.24
N ARG A 290 -0.56 12.82 -10.13
CA ARG A 290 -0.68 13.72 -11.29
C ARG A 290 0.70 14.29 -11.61
N GLU A 291 1.08 14.25 -12.88
CA GLU A 291 2.35 14.76 -13.37
C GLU A 291 2.23 16.21 -13.86
N LYS A 292 3.35 16.92 -13.94
CA LYS A 292 3.38 18.34 -14.35
C LYS A 292 2.88 18.57 -15.78
N ASP A 293 3.04 17.58 -16.64
CA ASP A 293 2.59 17.59 -18.04
C ASP A 293 1.10 17.22 -18.18
N GLY A 294 0.38 17.04 -17.07
CA GLY A 294 -1.03 16.65 -17.04
C GLY A 294 -1.26 15.15 -17.20
N SER A 295 -0.22 14.36 -17.45
CA SER A 295 -0.30 12.89 -17.45
C SER A 295 -0.49 12.35 -16.03
N GLN A 296 -0.82 11.07 -15.95
CA GLN A 296 -1.02 10.36 -14.69
C GLN A 296 0.05 9.27 -14.56
N ALA A 297 0.61 9.11 -13.38
CA ALA A 297 1.61 8.08 -13.10
C ALA A 297 1.09 7.12 -12.03
N ILE A 298 1.12 5.83 -12.35
CA ILE A 298 0.91 4.73 -11.41
C ILE A 298 2.27 4.34 -10.86
N TRP A 299 2.39 4.33 -9.55
CA TRP A 299 3.56 3.88 -8.82
C TRP A 299 3.25 2.54 -8.18
N LEU A 300 4.17 1.59 -8.33
CA LEU A 300 4.04 0.25 -7.75
C LEU A 300 5.27 -0.02 -6.91
N ILE A 301 5.08 -0.56 -5.71
CA ILE A 301 6.17 -1.08 -4.89
C ILE A 301 5.96 -2.58 -4.69
N SER A 302 7.02 -3.35 -4.84
CA SER A 302 6.97 -4.77 -4.56
C SER A 302 7.46 -5.09 -3.17
N ASP A 303 6.84 -6.10 -2.63
CA ASP A 303 7.26 -6.77 -1.44
C ASP A 303 8.49 -7.65 -1.71
N SER A 304 9.44 -7.62 -0.77
CA SER A 304 10.60 -8.51 -0.72
C SER A 304 10.41 -9.50 0.42
N ASN A 305 9.45 -10.41 0.26
CA ASN A 305 9.23 -11.54 1.16
C ASN A 305 10.56 -12.24 1.49
N GLU A 306 10.99 -12.21 2.76
CA GLU A 306 12.32 -12.69 3.21
C GLU A 306 12.54 -14.21 2.96
N MET A 307 11.51 -14.93 2.53
CA MET A 307 11.52 -16.39 2.33
C MET A 307 12.10 -16.84 0.97
N VAL A 308 12.35 -15.93 0.02
CA VAL A 308 12.90 -16.29 -1.30
C VAL A 308 14.19 -15.50 -1.57
N TRP A 309 15.28 -16.24 -1.74
CA TRP A 309 16.65 -15.77 -2.04
C TRP A 309 16.81 -14.94 -3.33
N ALA A 310 15.72 -14.56 -4.00
CA ALA A 310 15.70 -13.87 -5.28
C ALA A 310 14.74 -12.67 -5.38
N GLN A 311 13.89 -12.40 -4.38
CA GLN A 311 12.93 -11.30 -4.46
C GLN A 311 13.58 -9.93 -4.23
N ARG A 312 13.08 -8.92 -4.93
CA ARG A 312 13.62 -7.56 -4.94
C ARG A 312 12.56 -6.58 -4.48
N THR A 313 12.94 -5.55 -3.73
CA THR A 313 12.10 -4.38 -3.52
C THR A 313 12.21 -3.49 -4.76
N LEU A 314 11.24 -3.58 -5.66
CA LEU A 314 11.17 -2.81 -6.89
C LEU A 314 10.17 -1.67 -6.73
N LEU A 315 10.53 -0.50 -7.24
CA LEU A 315 9.64 0.63 -7.43
C LEU A 315 9.48 0.85 -8.93
N LEU A 316 8.26 0.78 -9.45
CA LEU A 316 7.97 1.09 -10.85
C LEU A 316 7.17 2.39 -10.97
N LYS A 317 7.38 3.10 -12.08
CA LYS A 317 6.55 4.22 -12.52
C LYS A 317 6.00 3.90 -13.91
N LEU A 318 4.68 3.77 -13.99
CA LEU A 318 3.95 3.58 -15.23
C LEU A 318 3.20 4.86 -15.57
N ARG A 319 3.38 5.39 -16.78
CA ARG A 319 2.71 6.61 -17.23
C ARG A 319 1.54 6.27 -18.13
N ILE A 320 0.44 6.95 -17.87
CA ILE A 320 -0.75 6.99 -18.71
C ILE A 320 -0.86 8.42 -19.22
N GLY A 321 -0.95 8.57 -20.54
CA GLY A 321 -0.98 9.89 -21.19
C GLY A 321 -2.09 10.81 -20.64
N PRO A 322 -2.03 12.12 -20.94
CA PRO A 322 -3.15 12.99 -20.64
C PRO A 322 -4.39 12.45 -21.38
N GLU A 323 -5.49 12.23 -20.66
CA GLU A 323 -6.76 11.92 -21.30
C GLU A 323 -7.06 13.07 -22.27
N PRO A 324 -7.38 12.81 -23.56
CA PRO A 324 -7.82 13.88 -24.44
C PRO A 324 -9.03 14.52 -23.78
N GLN A 325 -8.92 15.80 -23.40
CA GLN A 325 -10.06 16.57 -22.95
C GLN A 325 -11.15 16.36 -24.00
N SER A 326 -12.24 15.70 -23.61
CA SER A 326 -13.41 15.56 -24.45
C SER A 326 -13.74 16.94 -24.99
N ALA A 327 -13.56 17.13 -26.29
CA ALA A 327 -13.75 18.43 -26.93
C ALA A 327 -15.12 18.96 -26.50
N PRO A 328 -15.24 20.24 -26.11
CA PRO A 328 -16.54 20.80 -25.77
C PRO A 328 -17.48 20.51 -26.94
N ALA A 329 -18.60 19.87 -26.64
CA ALA A 329 -19.62 19.53 -27.63
C ALA A 329 -19.86 20.79 -28.47
N ARG A 330 -19.49 20.74 -29.75
CA ARG A 330 -19.80 21.83 -30.69
C ARG A 330 -21.31 21.98 -30.60
N SER A 331 -21.77 23.06 -29.97
CA SER A 331 -23.18 23.42 -30.01
C SER A 331 -23.53 23.52 -31.49
N ALA A 332 -24.40 22.63 -31.97
CA ALA A 332 -24.99 22.75 -33.27
C ALA A 332 -25.66 24.12 -33.32
N ARG A 333 -25.01 25.08 -33.99
CA ARG A 333 -25.70 26.29 -34.43
C ARG A 333 -26.76 25.81 -35.39
N ALA A 334 -28.01 25.83 -34.93
CA ALA A 334 -29.17 25.74 -35.80
C ALA A 334 -29.08 26.90 -36.78
N GLY A 335 -28.68 26.61 -38.03
CA GLY A 335 -28.92 27.50 -39.15
C GLY A 335 -30.42 27.52 -39.40
N HIS A 336 -31.06 28.65 -39.11
CA HIS A 336 -32.38 28.96 -39.66
C HIS A 336 -32.20 29.30 -41.14
N PRO A 337 -33.02 28.73 -42.05
CA PRO A 337 -33.09 29.20 -43.42
C PRO A 337 -34.09 30.35 -43.50
N HIS A 338 -33.65 31.52 -43.99
CA HIS A 338 -34.50 32.49 -44.68
C HIS A 338 -33.70 33.18 -45.76
#